data_AF-A0A177Q7M2-F1
#
_entry.id   AF-A0A177Q7M2-F1
#
_cell.length_a   1.000
_cell.length_b   1.000
_cell.length_c   1.000
_cell.angle_alpha   90.00
_cell.angle_beta   90.00
_cell.angle_gamma   90.00
#
_symmetry.space_group_name_H-M   'P 1'
#
loop_
_entity.id
_entity.type
_entity.pdbx_description
1 polymer ?
#
loop_
_entity_poly.entity_id
_entity_poly.type
_entity_poly.pdbx_seq_one_letter_code
_entity_poly.pdbx_strand_id
1 'polypeptide(L)'
;MDESFVDLYWLPVGAGTHFQRWSLLAYEAVVSVVARRERAVLYHAALKVCVEGVESTLELMPVPAGQRREVALMTGPVGCRGADRLRLFRYQLLCVQGKPLPDEEYAVASPLRLTTDCAVARRVLELGPTVPAYTWGRRARGTSEMWTSDSVMSWLLANAGIAAGEIALPPGGRAPGWNAGLSVAGGRHGPASREV
;
A
#
# COMPACT_ATOMS: atom_id res chain seq x y z
N MET A 1 -28.63 -11.35 -0.74
CA MET A 1 -27.22 -11.60 -0.40
C MET A 1 -26.61 -10.24 -0.24
N ASP A 2 -26.01 -9.99 0.92
CA ASP A 2 -25.41 -8.69 1.18
C ASP A 2 -24.19 -8.49 0.28
N GLU A 3 -23.99 -7.26 -0.18
CA GLU A 3 -22.97 -6.93 -1.17
C GLU A 3 -21.57 -7.24 -0.64
N SER A 4 -20.65 -7.71 -1.49
CA SER A 4 -19.24 -7.88 -1.14
C SER A 4 -18.36 -7.54 -2.34
N PHE A 5 -17.25 -6.85 -2.10
CA PHE A 5 -16.29 -6.49 -3.13
C PHE A 5 -14.92 -6.10 -2.58
N VAL A 6 -13.94 -6.08 -3.48
CA VAL A 6 -12.66 -5.40 -3.30
C VAL A 6 -12.47 -4.44 -4.48
N ASP A 7 -12.39 -3.15 -4.16
CA ASP A 7 -12.15 -2.07 -5.12
C ASP A 7 -10.76 -1.47 -4.87
N LEU A 8 -9.96 -1.36 -5.93
CA LEU A 8 -8.66 -0.71 -5.92
C LEU A 8 -8.76 0.71 -6.42
N TYR A 9 -8.05 1.61 -5.73
CA TYR A 9 -7.94 3.01 -6.07
C TYR A 9 -6.48 3.37 -6.36
N TRP A 10 -6.25 4.03 -7.49
CA TRP A 10 -4.96 4.62 -7.86
C TRP A 10 -4.94 6.11 -7.55
N LEU A 11 -4.23 6.47 -6.50
CA LEU A 11 -4.11 7.84 -6.01
C LEU A 11 -2.77 8.43 -6.47
N PRO A 12 -2.75 9.54 -7.24
CA PRO A 12 -1.50 10.22 -7.58
C PRO A 12 -0.77 10.67 -6.30
N VAL A 13 0.50 10.26 -6.15
CA VAL A 13 1.27 10.62 -4.96
C VAL A 13 1.53 12.13 -4.98
N GLY A 14 1.20 12.82 -3.89
CA GLY A 14 1.39 14.26 -3.72
C GLY A 14 0.22 15.11 -4.23
N ALA A 15 -0.97 14.53 -4.41
CA ALA A 15 -2.19 15.26 -4.73
C ALA A 15 -2.60 16.27 -3.63
N GLY A 16 -2.28 16.01 -2.36
CA GLY A 16 -2.72 16.85 -1.24
C GLY A 16 -2.03 18.21 -1.06
N THR A 17 -0.77 18.42 -1.47
CA THR A 17 -0.09 19.73 -1.28
C THR A 17 0.93 20.08 -2.39
N HIS A 18 1.10 21.38 -2.65
CA HIS A 18 2.11 21.88 -3.60
C HIS A 18 3.54 21.42 -3.26
N PHE A 19 3.92 21.42 -1.98
CA PHE A 19 5.26 21.00 -1.57
C PHE A 19 5.50 19.51 -1.84
N GLN A 20 4.53 18.65 -1.52
CA GLN A 20 4.63 17.23 -1.82
C GLN A 20 4.75 17.00 -3.33
N ARG A 21 3.91 17.69 -4.14
CA ARG A 21 3.99 17.60 -5.60
C ARG A 21 5.37 17.98 -6.14
N TRP A 22 5.96 19.09 -5.68
CA TRP A 22 7.30 19.51 -6.11
C TRP A 22 8.40 18.54 -5.68
N SER A 23 8.35 18.08 -4.43
CA SER A 23 9.28 17.07 -3.91
C SER A 23 9.25 15.79 -4.74
N LEU A 24 8.06 15.32 -5.10
CA LEU A 24 7.87 14.16 -5.95
C LEU A 24 8.38 14.35 -7.37
N LEU A 25 8.13 15.51 -7.98
CA LEU A 25 8.67 15.82 -9.30
C LEU A 25 10.20 15.83 -9.32
N ALA A 26 10.83 16.40 -8.29
CA ALA A 26 12.29 16.42 -8.15
C ALA A 26 12.85 15.01 -7.93
N TYR A 27 12.25 14.25 -7.01
CA TYR A 27 12.59 12.85 -6.76
C TYR A 27 12.51 12.02 -8.04
N GLU A 28 11.39 12.11 -8.76
CA GLU A 28 11.16 11.36 -9.98
C GLU A 28 12.10 11.78 -11.11
N ALA A 29 12.42 13.07 -11.22
CA ALA A 29 13.41 13.57 -12.18
C ALA A 29 14.80 12.97 -11.95
N VAL A 30 15.23 12.86 -10.69
CA VAL A 30 16.53 12.25 -10.35
C VAL A 30 16.50 10.74 -10.57
N VAL A 31 15.49 10.06 -10.03
CA VAL A 31 15.41 8.59 -10.06
C VAL A 31 15.19 8.07 -11.49
N SER A 32 14.41 8.76 -12.32
CA SER A 32 14.22 8.38 -13.72
C SER A 32 15.52 8.46 -14.53
N VAL A 33 16.34 9.50 -14.32
CA VAL A 33 17.66 9.65 -14.97
C VAL A 33 18.61 8.53 -14.53
N VAL A 34 18.73 8.28 -13.23
CA VAL A 34 19.58 7.20 -12.70
C VAL A 34 19.13 5.83 -13.23
N ALA A 35 17.82 5.62 -13.32
CA ALA A 35 17.24 4.39 -13.85
C ALA A 35 17.14 4.35 -15.39
N ARG A 36 17.63 5.38 -16.10
CA ARG A 36 17.61 5.50 -17.57
C ARG A 36 16.23 5.24 -18.20
N ARG A 37 15.21 5.87 -17.63
CA ARG A 37 13.81 5.75 -18.09
C ARG A 37 13.16 7.12 -18.21
N GLU A 38 12.02 7.16 -18.89
CA GLU A 38 11.15 8.34 -18.87
C GLU A 38 10.55 8.55 -17.47
N ARG A 39 10.18 9.81 -17.20
CA ARG A 39 9.48 10.20 -15.97
C ARG A 39 8.07 9.61 -16.00
N ALA A 40 7.60 9.16 -14.85
CA ALA A 40 6.28 8.59 -14.69
C ALA A 40 5.51 9.29 -13.56
N VAL A 41 4.18 9.28 -13.66
CA VAL A 41 3.35 9.65 -12.51
C VAL A 41 3.44 8.53 -11.48
N LEU A 42 3.78 8.88 -10.24
CA LEU A 42 3.79 7.90 -9.16
C LEU A 42 2.39 7.80 -8.60
N TYR A 43 1.88 6.57 -8.51
CA TYR A 43 0.62 6.24 -7.88
C TYR A 43 0.87 5.51 -6.58
N HIS A 44 -0.06 5.67 -5.65
CA HIS A 44 -0.20 4.80 -4.49
C HIS A 44 -1.57 4.11 -4.57
N ALA A 45 -1.57 2.79 -4.35
CA ALA A 45 -2.75 1.95 -4.25
C ALA A 45 -3.44 2.04 -2.88
N ALA A 46 -4.76 2.24 -2.85
CA ALA A 46 -5.56 2.03 -1.65
C ALA A 46 -6.76 1.14 -1.97
N LEU A 47 -7.37 0.53 -0.95
CA LEU A 47 -8.48 -0.40 -1.14
C LEU A 47 -9.75 0.08 -0.43
N LYS A 48 -10.89 -0.14 -1.09
CA LYS A 48 -12.20 -0.24 -0.44
C LYS A 48 -12.63 -1.70 -0.45
N VAL A 49 -12.98 -2.22 0.71
CA VAL A 49 -13.37 -3.62 0.89
C VAL A 49 -14.74 -3.65 1.53
N CYS A 50 -15.70 -4.27 0.86
CA CYS A 50 -17.02 -4.52 1.39
C CYS A 50 -17.19 -6.00 1.67
N VAL A 51 -17.62 -6.33 2.88
CA VAL A 51 -17.97 -7.70 3.29
C VAL A 51 -19.38 -7.66 3.87
N GLU A 52 -20.31 -8.36 3.22
CA GLU A 52 -21.71 -8.46 3.66
C GLU A 52 -22.33 -7.09 3.97
N GLY A 53 -22.13 -6.13 3.06
CA GLY A 53 -22.67 -4.76 3.16
C GLY A 53 -21.87 -3.82 4.07
N VAL A 54 -20.79 -4.30 4.71
CA VAL A 54 -19.93 -3.48 5.57
C VAL A 54 -18.69 -3.02 4.80
N GLU A 55 -18.64 -1.74 4.42
CA GLU A 55 -17.51 -1.13 3.73
C GLU A 55 -16.43 -0.62 4.69
N SER A 56 -15.18 -0.95 4.39
CA SER A 56 -13.98 -0.46 5.07
C SER A 56 -12.92 0.02 4.06
N THR A 57 -12.20 1.08 4.40
CA THR A 57 -11.04 1.57 3.66
C THR A 57 -9.75 1.04 4.26
N LEU A 58 -8.86 0.53 3.41
CA LEU A 58 -7.52 0.08 3.77
C LEU A 58 -6.48 0.98 3.12
N GLU A 59 -5.66 1.60 3.96
CA GLU A 59 -4.68 2.58 3.53
C GLU A 59 -3.45 2.56 4.43
N LEU A 60 -2.28 2.80 3.83
CA LEU A 60 -1.07 3.06 4.59
C LEU A 60 -0.81 4.55 4.74
N MET A 61 -0.51 4.95 5.96
CA MET A 61 -0.15 6.34 6.25
C MET A 61 0.96 6.43 7.30
N PRO A 62 1.74 7.52 7.32
CA PRO A 62 2.64 7.82 8.43
C PRO A 62 1.86 7.87 9.76
N VAL A 63 2.48 7.42 10.85
CA VAL A 63 1.90 7.56 12.18
C VAL A 63 1.98 9.05 12.58
N PRO A 64 0.86 9.75 12.81
CA PRO A 64 0.90 11.16 13.18
C PRO A 64 1.60 11.35 14.52
N ALA A 65 2.28 12.49 14.72
CA ALA A 65 2.93 12.83 15.99
C ALA A 65 1.93 12.96 17.17
N GLY A 66 0.65 13.22 16.90
CA GLY A 66 -0.43 13.33 17.89
C GLY A 66 -1.18 12.01 18.17
N GLN A 67 -2.23 12.07 18.99
CA GLN A 67 -3.09 10.92 19.27
C GLN A 67 -4.11 10.73 18.13
N ARG A 68 -4.06 9.58 17.44
CA ARG A 68 -5.15 9.11 16.58
C ARG A 68 -5.83 7.94 17.30
N ARG A 69 -7.16 7.86 17.20
CA ARG A 69 -7.99 6.87 17.93
C ARG A 69 -8.07 5.52 17.23
N GLU A 70 -7.71 5.43 15.96
CA GLU A 70 -7.84 4.21 15.17
C GLU A 70 -6.69 3.24 15.46
N VAL A 71 -7.05 1.98 15.68
CA VAL A 71 -6.08 0.91 15.93
C VAL A 71 -5.51 0.46 14.59
N ALA A 72 -4.18 0.57 14.44
CA ALA A 72 -3.49 0.08 13.26
C ALA A 72 -3.57 -1.45 13.18
N LEU A 73 -3.83 -1.98 11.98
CA LEU A 73 -3.74 -3.42 11.72
C LEU A 73 -2.28 -3.88 11.82
N MET A 74 -1.35 -3.04 11.35
CA MET A 74 0.08 -3.27 11.45
C MET A 74 0.84 -1.95 11.54
N THR A 75 2.05 -1.97 12.12
CA THR A 75 2.99 -0.84 12.07
C THR A 75 4.39 -1.30 11.66
N GLY A 76 5.15 -0.43 11.00
CA GLY A 76 6.51 -0.76 10.55
C GLY A 76 7.43 0.46 10.51
N PRO A 77 8.76 0.24 10.48
CA PRO A 77 9.74 1.33 10.51
C PRO A 77 9.86 2.04 9.16
N VAL A 78 10.22 3.34 9.21
CA VAL A 78 10.53 4.17 8.04
C VAL A 78 12.03 4.44 7.99
N GLY A 79 12.66 4.19 6.83
CA GLY A 79 14.06 4.53 6.54
C GLY A 79 15.10 3.58 7.15
N CYS A 80 15.04 3.33 8.46
CA CYS A 80 15.97 2.43 9.16
C CYS A 80 15.27 1.51 10.17
N ARG A 81 15.77 0.28 10.28
CA ARG A 81 15.28 -0.70 11.27
C ARG A 81 15.53 -0.19 12.68
N GLY A 82 14.55 -0.35 13.57
CA GLY A 82 14.64 0.07 14.98
C GLY A 82 14.34 1.55 15.23
N ALA A 83 14.25 2.40 14.20
CA ALA A 83 13.86 3.79 14.36
C ALA A 83 12.37 3.96 14.69
N ASP A 84 11.57 2.93 14.45
CA ASP A 84 10.19 2.82 14.91
C ASP A 84 10.06 2.93 16.43
N ARG A 85 11.13 2.91 17.23
CA ARG A 85 11.03 3.35 18.64
C ARG A 85 10.46 4.76 18.75
N LEU A 86 10.75 5.64 17.80
CA LEU A 86 10.16 6.97 17.68
C LEU A 86 8.95 6.92 16.73
N ARG A 87 7.81 7.50 17.15
CA ARG A 87 6.56 7.48 16.35
C ARG A 87 6.72 8.12 14.97
N LEU A 88 7.58 9.12 14.84
CA LEU A 88 7.85 9.82 13.57
C LEU A 88 8.42 8.90 12.47
N PHE A 89 9.11 7.82 12.86
CA PHE A 89 9.66 6.85 11.92
C PHE A 89 8.82 5.57 11.85
N ARG A 90 7.50 5.69 12.05
CA ARG A 90 6.54 4.59 11.86
C ARG A 90 5.56 4.91 10.75
N TYR A 91 5.27 3.89 9.95
CA TYR A 91 4.06 3.85 9.12
C TYR A 91 3.06 2.87 9.74
N GLN A 92 1.79 3.01 9.39
CA GLN A 92 0.72 2.15 9.84
C GLN A 92 -0.23 1.81 8.68
N LEU A 93 -0.71 0.56 8.65
CA LEU A 93 -1.87 0.16 7.86
C LEU A 93 -3.10 0.34 8.74
N LEU A 94 -4.09 1.05 8.23
CA LEU A 94 -5.37 1.21 8.90
C LEU A 94 -6.48 0.53 8.11
N CYS A 95 -7.49 0.08 8.83
CA CYS A 95 -8.75 -0.34 8.28
C CYS A 95 -9.84 0.47 8.98
N VAL A 96 -10.54 1.32 8.21
CA VAL A 96 -11.51 2.25 8.77
C VAL A 96 -12.87 2.06 8.12
N GLN A 97 -13.87 1.75 8.93
CA GLN A 97 -15.22 1.48 8.44
C GLN A 97 -15.93 2.79 8.05
N GLY A 98 -16.59 2.78 6.89
CA GLY A 98 -17.48 3.86 6.44
C GLY A 98 -16.83 5.23 6.24
N LYS A 99 -15.50 5.30 6.09
CA LYS A 99 -14.79 6.55 5.79
C LYS A 99 -14.22 6.54 4.37
N PRO A 100 -14.26 7.68 3.66
CA PRO A 100 -13.63 7.79 2.35
C PRO A 100 -12.11 7.67 2.46
N LEU A 101 -11.48 7.34 1.33
CA LEU A 101 -10.03 7.39 1.23
C LEU A 101 -9.56 8.86 1.28
N PRO A 102 -8.41 9.16 1.90
CA PRO A 102 -7.73 10.44 1.69
C PRO A 102 -7.44 10.66 0.21
N ASP A 103 -7.63 11.88 -0.26
CA ASP A 103 -7.41 12.30 -1.65
C ASP A 103 -8.24 11.48 -2.67
N GLU A 104 -9.35 10.85 -2.24
CA GLU A 104 -10.21 10.03 -3.11
C GLU A 104 -10.71 10.82 -4.33
N GLU A 105 -10.94 12.13 -4.19
CA GLU A 105 -11.33 13.00 -5.31
C GLU A 105 -10.28 13.09 -6.44
N TYR A 106 -9.02 12.74 -6.17
CA TYR A 106 -7.94 12.75 -7.15
C TYR A 106 -7.66 11.36 -7.74
N ALA A 107 -8.41 10.33 -7.33
CA ALA A 107 -8.24 8.99 -7.85
C ALA A 107 -8.46 8.94 -9.36
N VAL A 108 -7.63 8.17 -10.06
CA VAL A 108 -7.72 8.01 -11.51
C VAL A 108 -7.92 6.56 -11.86
N ALA A 109 -8.64 6.27 -12.96
CA ALA A 109 -8.95 4.90 -13.37
C ALA A 109 -9.47 4.02 -12.21
N SER A 110 -10.29 4.62 -11.35
CA SER A 110 -10.77 4.08 -10.08
C SER A 110 -12.29 4.31 -9.94
N PRO A 111 -13.03 3.47 -9.19
CA PRO A 111 -12.58 2.21 -8.61
C PRO A 111 -12.33 1.15 -9.69
N LEU A 112 -11.32 0.30 -9.47
CA LEU A 112 -11.15 -0.94 -10.21
C LEU A 112 -11.66 -2.11 -9.37
N ARG A 113 -12.81 -2.67 -9.75
CA ARG A 113 -13.42 -3.85 -9.11
C ARG A 113 -12.56 -5.08 -9.37
N LEU A 114 -11.88 -5.55 -8.33
CA LEU A 114 -10.99 -6.71 -8.40
C LEU A 114 -11.72 -8.03 -8.19
N THR A 115 -12.76 -8.03 -7.36
CA THR A 115 -13.61 -9.20 -7.10
C THR A 115 -14.92 -8.80 -6.44
N THR A 116 -15.93 -9.66 -6.54
CA THR A 116 -17.18 -9.64 -5.77
C THR A 116 -17.34 -10.87 -4.86
N ASP A 117 -16.30 -11.70 -4.75
CA ASP A 117 -16.29 -12.86 -3.88
C ASP A 117 -16.13 -12.44 -2.41
N CYS A 118 -17.14 -12.76 -1.59
CA CYS A 118 -17.16 -12.45 -0.17
C CYS A 118 -16.01 -13.12 0.61
N ALA A 119 -15.63 -14.35 0.27
CA ALA A 119 -14.53 -15.05 0.93
C ALA A 119 -13.18 -14.37 0.63
N VAL A 120 -13.00 -13.87 -0.59
CA VAL A 120 -11.79 -13.11 -0.96
C VAL A 120 -11.78 -11.75 -0.27
N ALA A 121 -12.90 -11.02 -0.28
CA ALA A 121 -13.01 -9.72 0.41
C ALA A 121 -12.70 -9.84 1.91
N ARG A 122 -13.28 -10.84 2.58
CA ARG A 122 -13.02 -11.13 4.00
C ARG A 122 -11.54 -11.44 4.24
N ARG A 123 -10.93 -12.25 3.37
CA ARG A 123 -9.50 -12.62 3.47
C ARG A 123 -8.56 -11.42 3.36
N VAL A 124 -8.87 -10.42 2.52
CA VAL A 124 -8.07 -9.18 2.45
C VAL A 124 -8.00 -8.49 3.81
N LEU A 125 -9.12 -8.40 4.53
CA LEU A 125 -9.17 -7.80 5.86
C LEU A 125 -8.41 -8.63 6.90
N GLU A 126 -8.61 -9.95 6.89
CA GLU A 126 -7.96 -10.89 7.81
C GLU A 126 -6.42 -10.92 7.65
N LEU A 127 -5.92 -10.68 6.44
CA LEU A 127 -4.49 -10.64 6.15
C LEU A 127 -3.82 -9.34 6.63
N GLY A 128 -4.56 -8.25 6.83
CA GLY A 128 -4.03 -6.94 7.20
C GLY A 128 -3.03 -6.96 8.38
N PRO A 129 -3.34 -7.63 9.50
CA PRO A 129 -2.42 -7.76 10.64
C PRO A 129 -1.19 -8.65 10.38
N THR A 130 -1.20 -9.46 9.32
CA THR A 130 -0.14 -10.43 8.98
C THR A 130 0.87 -9.89 7.97
N VAL A 131 0.65 -8.66 7.49
CA VAL A 131 1.57 -7.99 6.56
C VAL A 131 2.98 -7.91 7.16
N PRO A 132 4.03 -8.31 6.42
CA PRO A 132 5.41 -8.15 6.87
C PRO A 132 5.75 -6.69 7.16
N ALA A 133 6.19 -6.40 8.38
CA ALA A 133 6.61 -5.07 8.82
C ALA A 133 8.01 -4.68 8.32
N TYR A 134 8.25 -4.79 7.01
CA TYR A 134 9.51 -4.37 6.40
C TYR A 134 9.69 -2.86 6.48
N THR A 135 10.95 -2.42 6.42
CA THR A 135 11.29 -0.99 6.53
C THR A 135 10.92 -0.24 5.26
N TRP A 136 10.01 0.72 5.38
CA TRP A 136 9.63 1.59 4.27
C TRP A 136 10.85 2.32 3.72
N GLY A 137 10.98 2.37 2.40
CA GLY A 137 12.09 3.01 1.70
C GLY A 137 13.37 2.18 1.69
N ARG A 138 13.32 0.91 2.12
CA ARG A 138 14.42 -0.06 1.99
C ARG A 138 13.96 -1.27 1.21
N ARG A 139 14.89 -1.93 0.51
CA ARG A 139 14.59 -3.19 -0.17
C ARG A 139 14.35 -4.29 0.84
N ALA A 140 13.27 -5.05 0.65
CA ALA A 140 13.09 -6.30 1.38
C ALA A 140 14.06 -7.36 0.82
N ARG A 141 14.34 -8.39 1.60
CA ARG A 141 15.25 -9.46 1.17
C ARG A 141 14.63 -10.16 -0.05
N GLY A 142 15.41 -10.31 -1.12
CA GLY A 142 14.94 -10.96 -2.35
C GLY A 142 14.10 -10.05 -3.28
N THR A 143 13.98 -8.76 -2.98
CA THR A 143 13.26 -7.81 -3.85
C THR A 143 14.21 -6.84 -4.56
N SER A 144 13.84 -6.42 -5.77
CA SER A 144 14.56 -5.43 -6.57
C SER A 144 14.14 -3.98 -6.24
N GLU A 145 12.93 -3.82 -5.70
CA GLU A 145 12.33 -2.52 -5.37
C GLU A 145 12.30 -2.29 -3.85
N MET A 146 12.15 -1.02 -3.47
CA MET A 146 11.94 -0.62 -2.08
C MET A 146 10.57 -1.11 -1.61
N TRP A 147 10.47 -1.41 -0.32
CA TRP A 147 9.19 -1.61 0.35
C TRP A 147 8.48 -0.26 0.51
N THR A 148 7.24 -0.20 0.04
CA THR A 148 6.38 0.98 0.07
C THR A 148 4.96 0.55 0.46
N SER A 149 4.02 1.48 0.44
CA SER A 149 2.61 1.15 0.58
C SER A 149 2.05 0.29 -0.55
N ASP A 150 2.54 0.45 -1.79
CA ASP A 150 2.14 -0.41 -2.91
C ASP A 150 2.63 -1.85 -2.73
N SER A 151 3.76 -2.04 -2.05
CA SER A 151 4.21 -3.37 -1.65
C SER A 151 3.21 -4.04 -0.69
N VAL A 152 2.62 -3.29 0.23
CA VAL A 152 1.63 -3.84 1.16
C VAL A 152 0.35 -4.20 0.43
N MET A 153 -0.16 -3.32 -0.44
CA MET A 153 -1.40 -3.60 -1.17
C MET A 153 -1.25 -4.80 -2.12
N SER A 154 -0.19 -4.84 -2.93
CA SER A 154 0.07 -5.98 -3.81
C SER A 154 0.29 -7.28 -3.03
N TRP A 155 0.92 -7.24 -1.85
CA TRP A 155 1.06 -8.40 -0.98
C TRP A 155 -0.29 -8.88 -0.43
N LEU A 156 -1.16 -7.97 0.02
CA LEU A 156 -2.51 -8.30 0.50
C LEU A 156 -3.35 -8.95 -0.60
N LEU A 157 -3.39 -8.31 -1.77
CA LEU A 157 -4.15 -8.80 -2.92
C LEU A 157 -3.66 -10.19 -3.36
N ALA A 158 -2.35 -10.37 -3.52
CA ALA A 158 -1.78 -11.66 -3.93
C ALA A 158 -2.06 -12.77 -2.92
N ASN A 159 -1.88 -12.54 -1.61
CA ASN A 159 -2.17 -13.55 -0.59
C ASN A 159 -3.67 -13.78 -0.38
N ALA A 160 -4.52 -12.81 -0.76
CA ALA A 160 -5.96 -12.99 -0.79
C ALA A 160 -6.44 -13.85 -1.98
N GLY A 161 -5.56 -14.15 -2.94
CA GLY A 161 -5.88 -14.91 -4.15
C GLY A 161 -6.27 -14.05 -5.35
N ILE A 162 -6.06 -12.74 -5.29
CA ILE A 162 -6.28 -11.82 -6.42
C ILE A 162 -5.00 -11.78 -7.28
N ALA A 163 -5.16 -11.87 -8.60
CA ALA A 163 -4.07 -11.81 -9.58
C ALA A 163 -3.46 -10.40 -9.70
N ALA A 164 -2.86 -9.91 -8.62
CA ALA A 164 -2.34 -8.54 -8.53
C ALA A 164 -1.21 -8.22 -9.52
N GLY A 165 -0.55 -9.23 -10.09
CA GLY A 165 0.43 -9.06 -11.17
C GLY A 165 -0.19 -8.70 -12.53
N GLU A 166 -1.48 -8.89 -12.71
CA GLU A 166 -2.21 -8.61 -13.95
C GLU A 166 -2.96 -7.26 -13.91
N ILE A 167 -2.92 -6.57 -12.78
CA ILE A 167 -3.58 -5.27 -12.61
C ILE A 167 -2.83 -4.21 -13.42
N ALA A 168 -3.52 -3.62 -14.39
CA ALA A 168 -2.99 -2.53 -15.18
C ALA A 168 -2.86 -1.24 -14.37
N LEU A 169 -1.70 -0.59 -14.49
CA LEU A 169 -1.49 0.76 -13.98
C LEU A 169 -2.12 1.80 -14.91
N PRO A 170 -2.53 2.98 -14.38
CA PRO A 170 -2.90 4.10 -15.23
C PRO A 170 -1.79 4.45 -16.23
N PRO A 171 -2.12 4.87 -17.48
CA PRO A 171 -1.13 5.18 -18.51
C PRO A 171 -0.06 6.18 -18.05
N GLY A 172 1.20 5.88 -18.36
CA GLY A 172 2.35 6.71 -17.93
C GLY A 172 2.64 6.64 -16.43
N GLY A 173 2.00 5.71 -15.72
CA GLY A 173 2.10 5.52 -14.29
C GLY A 173 3.13 4.49 -13.83
N ARG A 174 3.55 4.62 -12.58
CA ARG A 174 4.26 3.57 -11.83
C ARG A 174 3.70 3.48 -10.40
N ALA A 175 3.67 2.27 -9.85
CA ALA A 175 3.40 2.00 -8.44
C ALA A 175 4.68 1.41 -7.79
N PRO A 176 5.62 2.26 -7.32
CA PRO A 176 6.90 1.79 -6.80
C PRO A 176 6.71 0.82 -5.64
N GLY A 177 7.33 -0.36 -5.69
CA GLY A 177 7.24 -1.37 -4.65
C GLY A 177 6.14 -2.41 -4.88
N TRP A 178 5.27 -2.24 -5.88
CA TRP A 178 4.26 -3.24 -6.24
C TRP A 178 4.89 -4.61 -6.52
N ASN A 179 5.95 -4.65 -7.33
CA ASN A 179 6.65 -5.90 -7.63
C ASN A 179 7.35 -6.51 -6.40
N ALA A 180 7.79 -5.68 -5.46
CA ALA A 180 8.36 -6.18 -4.20
C ALA A 180 7.30 -6.90 -3.36
N GLY A 181 6.07 -6.37 -3.29
CA GLY A 181 4.97 -7.03 -2.58
C GLY A 181 4.60 -8.37 -3.19
N LEU A 182 4.49 -8.43 -4.53
CA LEU A 182 4.25 -9.68 -5.26
C LEU A 182 5.35 -10.72 -5.02
N SER A 183 6.62 -10.29 -5.06
CA SER A 183 7.78 -11.17 -4.83
C SER A 183 7.76 -11.75 -3.41
N VAL A 184 7.40 -10.93 -2.41
CA VAL A 184 7.28 -11.36 -1.01
C VAL A 184 6.09 -12.30 -0.82
N ALA A 185 4.97 -12.09 -1.52
CA ALA A 185 3.82 -12.98 -1.46
C ALA A 185 4.13 -14.38 -2.05
N GLY A 186 4.87 -14.44 -3.16
CA GLY A 186 5.30 -15.70 -3.76
C GLY A 186 6.39 -16.43 -2.98
N GLY A 187 7.26 -15.69 -2.29
CA GLY A 187 8.30 -16.24 -1.42
C GLY A 187 7.77 -16.45 0.00
N ARG A 188 7.08 -17.58 0.26
CA ARG A 188 6.58 -17.97 1.60
C ARG A 188 7.59 -17.64 2.70
N HIS A 189 7.35 -16.55 3.44
CA HIS A 189 8.07 -16.29 4.68
C HIS A 189 7.30 -16.98 5.82
N GLY A 190 7.92 -17.99 6.41
CA GLY A 190 7.62 -18.39 7.78
C GLY A 190 7.81 -17.19 8.73
N PRO A 191 7.23 -17.23 9.95
CA PRO A 191 7.26 -16.11 10.88
C PRO A 191 8.69 -15.59 11.02
N ALA A 192 8.85 -14.27 10.87
CA ALA A 192 10.14 -13.62 10.99
C ALA A 192 10.74 -13.97 12.36
N SER A 193 11.71 -14.88 12.35
CA SER A 193 12.52 -15.21 13.50
C SER A 193 13.10 -13.90 14.03
N ARG A 194 12.81 -13.58 15.29
CA ARG A 194 13.64 -12.67 16.08
C ARG A 194 15.02 -13.31 16.17
N GLU A 195 15.92 -12.95 15.27
CA GLU A 195 17.34 -13.10 15.55
C GLU A 195 17.76 -11.98 16.49
N VAL A 196 18.36 -12.43 17.59
CA VAL A 196 18.72 -11.71 18.83
C VAL A 196 19.66 -10.54 18.57
#